data_AF-A0A2M9P667-F1
#
_entry.id   AF-A0A2M9P667-F1
#
_cell.length_a   1.000
_cell.length_b   1.000
_cell.length_c   1.000
_cell.angle_alpha   90.00
_cell.angle_beta   90.00
_cell.angle_gamma   90.00
#
_symmetry.space_group_name_H-M   'P 1'
#
loop_
_entity.id
_entity.type
_entity.pdbx_description
1 polymer ?
#
loop_
_entity_poly.entity_id
_entity_poly.type
_entity_poly.pdbx_seq_one_letter_code
_entity_poly.pdbx_strand_id
1 'polypeptide(L)'
;TDFKIAMNISGGSDFTIRDNDIKQMSQDGLYMGGLKNVTIEDNYFGDYLSADPSDPTNKESIQFYTNGSTAPSEGVTIRGNTFSSEDYRQNILIFNELYRDGDSSAITATSSSRTTTSAAPTPRASP
;
A
#
# COMPACT_ATOMS: atom_id res chain seq x y z
N THR A 1 -20.18 4.71 -18.85
CA THR A 1 -18.72 4.64 -18.72
C THR A 1 -18.43 4.42 -17.27
N ASP A 2 -17.70 3.36 -16.96
CA ASP A 2 -17.42 2.99 -15.58
C ASP A 2 -16.10 3.60 -15.15
N PHE A 3 -16.04 4.14 -13.94
CA PHE A 3 -14.77 4.55 -13.35
C PHE A 3 -13.97 3.31 -12.99
N LYS A 4 -12.74 3.22 -13.50
CA LYS A 4 -11.88 2.06 -13.24
C LYS A 4 -11.32 2.11 -11.82
N ILE A 5 -10.64 3.20 -11.50
CA ILE A 5 -9.96 3.41 -10.23
C ILE A 5 -10.45 4.73 -9.63
N ALA A 6 -10.72 4.78 -8.32
CA ALA A 6 -11.15 6.03 -7.69
C ALA A 6 -9.98 7.01 -7.53
N MET A 7 -8.85 6.53 -6.99
CA MET A 7 -7.62 7.31 -6.83
C MET A 7 -6.37 6.50 -7.18
N ASN A 8 -5.50 7.08 -8.01
CA ASN A 8 -4.17 6.55 -8.34
C ASN A 8 -3.10 7.51 -7.83
N ILE A 9 -2.25 7.05 -6.89
CA ILE A 9 -1.22 7.87 -6.24
C ILE A 9 0.15 7.18 -6.36
N SER A 10 0.99 7.69 -7.26
CA SER A 10 2.34 7.21 -7.51
C SER A 10 3.40 7.99 -6.69
N GLY A 11 3.16 8.11 -5.39
CA GLY A 11 4.02 8.81 -4.43
C GLY A 11 3.38 10.01 -3.75
N GLY A 12 3.74 10.25 -2.49
CA GLY A 12 3.27 11.40 -1.72
C GLY A 12 3.56 11.26 -0.23
N SER A 13 3.48 12.37 0.51
CA SER A 13 3.71 12.37 1.95
C SER A 13 2.70 13.19 2.72
N ASP A 14 2.50 12.82 4.00
CA ASP A 14 1.83 13.61 5.02
C ASP A 14 0.41 14.05 4.63
N PHE A 15 -0.38 13.09 4.13
CA PHE A 15 -1.78 13.34 3.74
C PHE A 15 -2.73 12.31 4.33
N THR A 16 -4.02 12.66 4.31
CA THR A 16 -5.10 11.82 4.82
C THR A 16 -6.20 11.65 3.77
N ILE A 17 -6.63 10.42 3.56
CA ILE A 17 -7.83 10.05 2.81
C ILE A 17 -8.87 9.66 3.85
N ARG A 18 -9.89 10.50 4.06
CA ARG A 18 -10.91 10.28 5.09
C ARG A 18 -12.30 10.71 4.70
N ASP A 19 -13.28 10.09 5.34
CA ASP A 19 -14.71 10.42 5.24
C ASP A 19 -15.25 10.32 3.79
N ASN A 20 -14.77 9.36 3.00
CA ASN A 20 -15.20 9.14 1.61
C ASN A 20 -16.04 7.88 1.44
N ASP A 21 -16.99 7.95 0.51
CA ASP A 21 -17.66 6.78 -0.07
C ASP A 21 -17.00 6.42 -1.41
N ILE A 22 -16.19 5.37 -1.42
CA ILE A 22 -15.54 4.84 -2.62
C ILE A 22 -16.35 3.65 -3.11
N LYS A 23 -17.11 3.87 -4.18
CA LYS A 23 -18.10 2.91 -4.67
C LYS A 23 -18.22 2.85 -6.19
N GLN A 24 -18.77 1.76 -6.70
CA GLN A 24 -19.04 1.55 -8.12
C GLN A 24 -17.80 1.66 -9.03
N MET A 25 -16.62 1.32 -8.51
CA MET A 25 -15.43 1.16 -9.35
C MET A 25 -15.45 -0.22 -10.03
N SER A 26 -14.94 -0.30 -11.26
CA SER A 26 -14.76 -1.59 -11.96
C SER A 26 -13.43 -2.28 -11.64
N GLN A 27 -12.44 -1.52 -11.16
CA GLN A 27 -11.15 -2.01 -10.63
C GLN A 27 -10.95 -1.43 -9.22
N ASP A 28 -9.75 -1.00 -8.87
CA ASP A 28 -9.37 -0.68 -7.49
C ASP A 28 -10.09 0.55 -6.91
N GLY A 29 -10.30 0.56 -5.60
CA GLY A 29 -10.66 1.79 -4.89
C GLY A 29 -9.46 2.74 -4.89
N LEU A 30 -8.43 2.36 -4.14
CA LEU A 30 -7.16 3.08 -4.06
C LEU A 30 -6.03 2.24 -4.67
N TYR A 31 -5.33 2.81 -5.65
CA TYR A 31 -4.15 2.21 -6.25
C TYR A 31 -2.92 3.09 -5.94
N MET A 32 -2.05 2.65 -5.02
CA MET A 32 -1.04 3.55 -4.44
C MET A 32 0.34 2.90 -4.23
N GLY A 33 1.39 3.72 -4.27
CA GLY A 33 2.77 3.30 -3.96
C GLY A 33 3.66 4.48 -3.57
N GLY A 34 4.80 4.21 -2.92
CA GLY A 34 5.79 5.24 -2.57
C GLY A 34 5.30 6.29 -1.57
N LEU A 35 4.50 5.88 -0.60
CA LEU A 35 3.86 6.79 0.36
C LEU A 35 4.70 7.00 1.61
N LYS A 36 4.56 8.16 2.26
CA LYS A 36 5.16 8.41 3.58
C LYS A 36 4.18 9.09 4.54
N ASN A 37 3.98 8.53 5.73
CA ASN A 37 3.11 9.11 6.77
C ASN A 37 1.69 9.40 6.26
N VAL A 38 1.05 8.39 5.67
CA VAL A 38 -0.30 8.52 5.09
C VAL A 38 -1.32 7.85 5.98
N THR A 39 -2.46 8.51 6.19
CA THR A 39 -3.59 7.93 6.92
C THR A 39 -4.78 7.71 5.98
N ILE A 40 -5.33 6.52 5.99
CA ILE A 40 -6.56 6.15 5.28
C ILE A 40 -7.57 5.77 6.36
N GLU A 41 -8.54 6.63 6.63
CA GLU A 41 -9.43 6.46 7.77
C GLU A 41 -10.89 6.73 7.49
N ASP A 42 -11.76 5.99 8.17
CA ASP A 42 -13.20 6.25 8.21
C ASP A 42 -13.85 6.39 6.81
N ASN A 43 -13.32 5.66 5.82
CA ASN A 43 -13.89 5.58 4.48
C ASN A 43 -14.79 4.33 4.34
N TYR A 44 -15.80 4.42 3.49
CA TYR A 44 -16.55 3.27 3.00
C TYR A 44 -16.00 2.83 1.65
N PHE A 45 -15.74 1.52 1.53
CA PHE A 45 -15.39 0.86 0.28
C PHE A 45 -16.45 -0.19 -0.01
N GLY A 46 -17.18 -0.07 -1.11
CA GLY A 46 -18.19 -1.07 -1.45
C GLY A 46 -18.99 -0.77 -2.69
N ASP A 47 -20.03 -1.58 -2.93
CA ASP A 47 -20.88 -1.50 -4.11
C ASP A 47 -20.08 -1.45 -5.43
N TYR A 48 -18.95 -2.17 -5.46
CA TYR A 48 -18.11 -2.26 -6.65
C TYR A 48 -18.90 -2.88 -7.79
N LEU A 49 -18.56 -2.45 -9.01
CA LEU A 49 -19.06 -3.14 -10.18
C LEU A 49 -18.31 -4.47 -10.26
N SER A 50 -19.05 -5.57 -10.09
CA SER A 50 -18.48 -6.90 -10.21
C SER A 50 -18.07 -7.11 -11.67
N ALA A 51 -16.77 -7.10 -11.92
CA ALA A 51 -16.21 -7.49 -13.19
C ALA A 51 -15.88 -8.98 -13.09
N ASP A 52 -16.33 -9.74 -14.09
CA ASP A 52 -16.12 -11.18 -14.32
C ASP A 52 -14.87 -11.73 -13.60
N PRO A 53 -14.97 -12.82 -12.80
CA PRO A 53 -13.80 -13.44 -12.16
C PRO A 53 -12.69 -13.86 -13.12
N SER A 54 -12.99 -14.00 -14.41
CA SER A 54 -12.02 -14.26 -15.48
C SER A 54 -11.30 -13.00 -15.97
N ASP A 55 -11.73 -11.82 -15.55
CA ASP A 55 -11.10 -10.54 -15.86
C ASP A 55 -9.80 -10.38 -15.04
N PRO A 56 -8.62 -10.33 -15.68
CA PRO A 56 -7.33 -10.29 -15.00
C PRO A 56 -7.02 -8.95 -14.33
N THR A 57 -7.95 -8.00 -14.31
CA THR A 57 -7.75 -6.69 -13.69
C THR A 57 -7.68 -6.78 -12.17
N ASN A 58 -6.86 -5.93 -11.57
CA ASN A 58 -6.81 -5.70 -10.12
C ASN A 58 -8.20 -5.38 -9.57
N LYS A 59 -8.49 -5.93 -8.39
CA LYS A 59 -9.83 -5.91 -7.80
C LYS A 59 -9.77 -5.59 -6.31
N GLU A 60 -8.94 -4.63 -5.92
CA GLU A 60 -8.67 -4.33 -4.53
C GLU A 60 -9.42 -3.09 -4.03
N SER A 61 -9.90 -3.08 -2.78
CA SER A 61 -10.34 -1.79 -2.22
C SER A 61 -9.16 -0.85 -1.98
N ILE A 62 -8.03 -1.40 -1.53
CA ILE A 62 -6.76 -0.71 -1.37
C ILE A 62 -5.63 -1.63 -1.86
N GLN A 63 -4.92 -1.23 -2.92
CA GLN A 63 -3.70 -1.88 -3.37
C GLN A 63 -2.48 -1.00 -3.10
N PHE A 64 -1.50 -1.59 -2.42
CA PHE A 64 -0.12 -1.09 -2.43
C PHE A 64 0.69 -1.87 -3.45
N TYR A 65 1.25 -1.16 -4.42
CA TYR A 65 2.10 -1.73 -5.47
C TYR A 65 3.49 -1.07 -5.44
N THR A 66 4.49 -1.76 -5.98
CA THR A 66 5.87 -1.24 -6.05
C THR A 66 6.33 -0.92 -7.46
N ASN A 67 5.62 -1.39 -8.49
CA ASN A 67 5.94 -1.11 -9.88
C ASN A 67 5.94 0.41 -10.16
N GLY A 68 7.07 0.98 -10.59
CA GLY A 68 7.20 2.41 -10.85
C GLY A 68 7.37 3.30 -9.62
N SER A 69 7.33 2.74 -8.40
CA SER A 69 7.77 3.44 -7.18
C SER A 69 9.26 3.20 -6.95
N THR A 70 10.03 4.24 -6.70
CA THR A 70 11.45 4.13 -6.36
C THR A 70 11.71 3.90 -4.87
N ALA A 71 10.65 3.82 -4.05
CA ALA A 71 10.75 3.68 -2.60
C ALA A 71 9.59 2.84 -2.01
N PRO A 72 9.81 2.11 -0.90
CA PRO A 72 8.73 1.48 -0.16
C PRO A 72 7.79 2.53 0.44
N SER A 73 6.53 2.15 0.64
CA SER A 73 5.62 2.96 1.45
C SER A 73 5.94 2.80 2.94
N GLU A 74 6.08 3.90 3.67
CA GLU A 74 6.47 3.93 5.08
C GLU A 74 5.49 4.74 5.92
N GLY A 75 5.13 4.25 7.12
CA GLY A 75 4.25 4.98 8.03
C GLY A 75 2.81 5.12 7.52
N VAL A 76 2.27 4.08 6.88
CA VAL A 76 0.87 4.07 6.44
C VAL A 76 -0.03 3.55 7.56
N THR A 77 -1.07 4.31 7.91
CA THR A 77 -2.10 3.93 8.88
C THR A 77 -3.43 3.70 8.16
N ILE A 78 -4.04 2.53 8.37
CA ILE A 78 -5.38 2.20 7.86
C ILE A 78 -6.26 1.90 9.07
N ARG A 79 -7.26 2.75 9.36
CA ARG A 79 -8.09 2.62 10.57
C ARG A 79 -9.54 3.01 10.33
N GLY A 80 -10.49 2.35 11.00
CA GLY A 80 -11.90 2.77 10.98
C GLY A 80 -12.63 2.65 9.63
N ASN A 81 -11.97 2.19 8.56
CA ASN A 81 -12.62 1.99 7.26
C ASN A 81 -13.60 0.82 7.29
N THR A 82 -14.69 0.96 6.54
CA THR A 82 -15.67 -0.10 6.31
C THR A 82 -15.47 -0.68 4.92
N PHE A 83 -15.29 -2.00 4.82
CA PHE A 83 -15.22 -2.73 3.56
C PHE A 83 -16.45 -3.60 3.43
N SER A 84 -17.33 -3.26 2.48
CA SER A 84 -18.52 -4.00 2.15
C SER A 84 -18.39 -4.53 0.73
N SER A 85 -18.33 -5.84 0.58
CA SER A 85 -18.23 -6.46 -0.74
C SER A 85 -19.14 -7.67 -0.77
N GLU A 86 -20.19 -7.59 -1.60
CA GLU A 86 -20.99 -8.75 -2.03
C GLU A 86 -20.24 -9.60 -3.08
N ASP A 87 -18.98 -9.23 -3.40
CA ASP A 87 -18.13 -9.83 -4.43
C ASP A 87 -16.88 -10.51 -3.84
N TYR A 88 -16.29 -11.45 -4.58
CA TYR A 88 -15.07 -12.20 -4.23
C TYR A 88 -13.79 -11.39 -4.47
N ARG A 89 -13.69 -10.22 -3.83
CA ARG A 89 -12.58 -9.27 -4.00
C ARG A 89 -11.65 -9.26 -2.79
N GLN A 90 -10.37 -8.94 -3.00
CA GLN A 90 -9.44 -8.72 -1.90
C GLN A 90 -9.58 -7.28 -1.39
N ASN A 91 -9.88 -7.07 -0.12
CA ASN A 91 -10.06 -5.70 0.37
C ASN A 91 -8.73 -4.93 0.41
N ILE A 92 -7.69 -5.52 0.97
CA ILE A 92 -6.36 -4.89 1.07
C ILE A 92 -5.33 -5.85 0.49
N LEU A 93 -4.60 -5.39 -0.52
CA LEU A 93 -3.42 -6.07 -1.05
C LEU A 93 -2.19 -5.23 -0.74
N ILE A 94 -1.22 -5.87 -0.10
CA ILE A 94 0.14 -5.35 0.01
C ILE A 94 1.01 -6.33 -0.74
N PHE A 95 1.44 -5.94 -1.94
CA PHE A 95 2.20 -6.82 -2.81
C PHE A 95 3.35 -6.07 -3.45
N ASN A 96 4.52 -6.73 -3.51
CA ASN A 96 5.71 -6.17 -4.13
C ASN A 96 6.00 -6.98 -5.39
N GLU A 97 5.47 -6.52 -6.51
CA GLU A 97 5.62 -7.17 -7.80
C GLU A 97 7.09 -7.20 -8.23
N LEU A 98 7.81 -6.08 -8.05
CA LEU A 98 9.24 -5.98 -8.40
C LEU A 98 10.06 -7.05 -7.67
N TYR A 99 9.83 -7.24 -6.37
CA TYR A 99 10.54 -8.27 -5.60
C TYR A 99 10.12 -9.69 -6.00
N ARG A 100 8.82 -9.97 -6.21
CA ARG A 100 8.36 -11.28 -6.70
C ARG A 100 9.03 -11.63 -8.03
N ASP A 101 9.12 -10.67 -8.93
CA ASP A 101 9.59 -10.86 -10.30
C ASP A 101 11.13 -10.82 -10.41
N GLY A 102 11.83 -10.66 -9.27
CA GLY A 102 13.30 -10.65 -9.20
C GLY A 102 13.93 -9.35 -9.70
N ASP A 103 13.14 -8.30 -9.90
CA ASP A 103 13.63 -6.98 -10.29
C ASP A 103 14.29 -6.27 -9.10
N SER A 104 15.61 -6.25 -9.13
CA SER A 104 16.45 -5.64 -8.09
C SER A 104 16.72 -4.15 -8.30
N SER A 105 16.07 -3.50 -9.29
CA SER A 105 16.27 -2.08 -9.59
C SER A 105 16.03 -1.15 -8.38
N ALA A 106 15.17 -1.56 -7.44
CA ALA A 106 14.91 -0.84 -6.19
C ALA A 106 15.97 -1.07 -5.08
N ILE A 107 16.76 -2.15 -5.14
CA ILE A 107 17.74 -2.52 -4.09
C ILE A 107 19.05 -1.73 -4.23
N THR A 108 19.40 -1.29 -5.45
CA THR A 108 20.72 -0.68 -5.71
C THR A 108 20.86 0.76 -5.19
N ALA A 109 19.77 1.42 -4.76
CA ALA A 109 19.81 2.81 -4.29
C ALA A 109 20.30 3.00 -2.84
N THR A 110 20.36 1.95 -2.01
CA THR A 110 20.55 2.09 -0.55
C THR A 110 21.78 1.38 0.02
N SER A 111 22.65 0.78 -0.79
CA SER A 111 23.88 0.14 -0.29
C SER A 111 25.02 1.17 -0.04
N SER A 112 24.79 2.15 0.83
CA SER A 112 25.89 2.81 1.55
C SER A 112 25.99 2.13 2.92
N SER A 113 27.02 1.29 3.09
CA SER A 113 27.23 0.49 4.29
C SER A 113 27.31 1.36 5.55
N ARG A 114 26.37 1.18 6.48
CA ARG A 114 26.46 1.73 7.82
C ARG A 114 27.37 0.81 8.65
N THR A 115 28.65 1.14 8.75
CA THR A 115 29.57 0.50 9.70
C THR A 115 29.22 0.96 11.12
N THR A 116 28.51 0.14 11.89
CA THR A 116 28.36 0.38 13.34
C THR A 116 29.49 -0.33 14.07
N THR A 117 30.48 0.42 14.56
CA THR A 117 31.41 -0.05 15.59
C THR A 117 30.66 -0.17 16.90
N SER A 118 30.26 -1.38 17.27
CA SER A 118 29.73 -1.70 18.60
C SER A 118 30.87 -1.62 19.61
N ALA A 119 30.89 -0.59 20.46
CA ALA A 119 31.71 -0.61 21.67
C ALA A 119 31.16 -1.67 22.64
N ALA A 120 32.05 -2.50 23.20
CA ALA A 120 31.68 -3.55 24.14
C ALA A 120 30.98 -2.97 25.39
N PRO A 121 29.91 -3.60 25.90
CA PRO A 121 29.20 -3.11 27.07
C PRO A 121 30.10 -3.18 28.32
N THR A 122 30.06 -2.11 29.12
CA THR A 122 30.77 -2.02 30.40
C THR A 122 30.18 -3.05 31.39
N PRO A 123 30.99 -3.86 32.09
CA PRO A 123 30.46 -4.83 33.04
C PRO A 123 29.75 -4.12 34.19
N ARG A 124 28.53 -4.56 34.48
CA ARG A 124 27.74 -4.11 35.63
C ARG A 124 28.41 -4.61 36.91
N ALA A 125 28.72 -3.71 37.84
CA ALA A 125 29.20 -4.09 39.17
C ALA A 125 28.11 -4.88 39.91
N SER A 126 28.49 -6.02 40.49
CA SER A 126 27.65 -6.84 41.37
C SER A 126 27.45 -6.13 42.73
N PRO A 127 26.32 -6.38 43.41
CA PRO A 127 25.92 -5.67 44.64
C PRO A 127 26.85 -5.93 45.83
#